data_AF-A0A7Z9PZ13-F1
#
_entry.id   AF-A0A7Z9PZ13-F1
#
_cell.length_a   1.000
_cell.length_b   1.000
_cell.length_c   1.000
_cell.angle_alpha   90.00
_cell.angle_beta   90.00
_cell.angle_gamma   90.00
#
_symmetry.space_group_name_H-M   'P 1'
#
loop_
_entity.id
_entity.type
_entity.pdbx_description
1 polymer ?
#
loop_
_entity_poly.entity_id
_entity_poly.type
_entity_poly.pdbx_seq_one_letter_code
_entity_poly.pdbx_strand_id
1 'polypeptide(L)'
;MGTNSVNIEQLTNQAIVNWNSFSIGAQEAVRFLQPNQMAVILNRVTGGDPSQILGQLQANGNVFVVNPAGITVGAGARVDVGGLVLSTLGITDENFLSGNYTFEQDPNQALASIVNQGTIKISDGGYAILTAPLISNEGLIVANLGKVVLAGGEKTTLNFDGRNLINYELAGITGDAGTVVMPRESVSAVLTDMLGIRDRAKGLIQREDGSFALEGASGTVYQAGTIRADGAEGQEAGVIAIDSARLTVLGEDSVTAADGVGADSSGGVVYALSNRGRNGDTGGLIVGQEGSLLSSVGGETGDGGFIEFSGEKFDFASSVQTASFLLDPRDIFIIDGAGNTIDGNNDQTIGDAVLEAITAQVITLQADRDIIFNINGQAGGGDNDLNLFTNNNNSNKPITSNVESNNHLVLIAGGDVNFGDDLVITQAIDILAGLDAVAQGRSGNVTGGVIRANDIDIGIDARGGENPAFDGAPAGSGLARTSTSSSNYRNNIVAVGGNLSNRSIRR
;
A
#
# COMPACT_ATOMS: atom_id res chain seq x y z
N MET A 1 21.79 10.33 -41.96
CA MET A 1 20.54 9.58 -41.72
C MET A 1 20.91 8.43 -40.81
N GLY A 2 20.46 8.47 -39.56
CA GLY A 2 20.64 7.35 -38.62
C GLY A 2 19.73 6.20 -39.04
N THR A 3 20.11 4.97 -38.70
CA THR A 3 19.25 3.81 -38.91
C THR A 3 18.06 3.92 -37.94
N ASN A 4 16.84 3.65 -38.42
CA ASN A 4 15.65 3.57 -37.55
C ASN A 4 15.71 2.37 -36.57
N SER A 5 16.80 1.62 -36.56
CA SER A 5 17.03 0.51 -35.66
C SER A 5 18.52 0.38 -35.34
N VAL A 6 18.83 0.15 -34.07
CA VAL A 6 20.16 -0.17 -33.54
C VAL A 6 20.09 -1.56 -32.91
N ASN A 7 20.92 -2.48 -33.40
CA ASN A 7 21.07 -3.81 -32.81
C ASN A 7 22.38 -3.87 -32.02
N ILE A 8 22.31 -4.29 -30.77
CA ILE A 8 23.45 -4.42 -29.87
C ILE A 8 23.59 -5.91 -29.53
N GLU A 9 24.61 -6.54 -30.09
CA GLU A 9 24.99 -7.92 -29.78
C GLU A 9 25.86 -7.95 -28.53
N GLN A 10 25.30 -8.43 -27.42
CA GLN A 10 26.02 -8.67 -26.18
C GLN A 10 26.58 -10.10 -26.21
N LEU A 11 27.89 -10.25 -26.03
CA LEU A 11 28.58 -11.55 -26.11
C LEU A 11 28.84 -12.19 -24.73
N THR A 12 28.68 -11.43 -23.65
CA THR A 12 28.96 -11.85 -22.26
C THR A 12 27.68 -11.87 -21.42
N ASN A 13 27.66 -12.61 -20.31
CA ASN A 13 26.49 -12.63 -19.42
C ASN A 13 26.22 -11.29 -18.73
N GLN A 14 27.26 -10.47 -18.53
CA GLN A 14 27.16 -9.12 -17.98
C GLN A 14 27.93 -8.15 -18.88
N ALA A 15 27.37 -6.98 -19.13
CA ALA A 15 28.02 -5.91 -19.88
C ALA A 15 27.67 -4.54 -19.28
N ILE A 16 28.61 -3.60 -19.33
CA ILE A 16 28.39 -2.19 -18.98
C ILE A 16 28.70 -1.36 -20.22
N VAL A 17 27.79 -0.46 -20.58
CA VAL A 17 27.95 0.51 -21.66
C VAL A 17 27.69 1.91 -21.11
N ASN A 18 28.70 2.76 -21.19
CA ASN A 18 28.58 4.17 -20.88
C ASN A 18 28.19 4.94 -22.14
N TRP A 19 27.12 5.72 -22.06
CA TRP A 19 26.54 6.50 -23.15
C TRP A 19 26.67 7.98 -22.86
N ASN A 20 27.04 8.79 -23.86
CA ASN A 20 26.89 10.24 -23.73
C ASN A 20 25.41 10.64 -23.63
N SER A 21 24.56 10.00 -24.42
CA SER A 21 23.11 10.10 -24.33
C SER A 21 22.49 8.76 -24.74
N PHE A 22 21.34 8.43 -24.16
CA PHE A 22 20.57 7.23 -24.50
C PHE A 22 19.10 7.62 -24.61
N SER A 23 18.64 7.87 -25.83
CA SER A 23 17.26 8.17 -26.19
C SER A 23 16.88 7.37 -27.43
N ILE A 24 15.58 7.08 -27.58
CA ILE A 24 15.01 6.30 -28.69
C ILE A 24 13.86 7.11 -29.26
N GLY A 25 14.02 7.68 -30.45
CA GLY A 25 12.96 8.45 -31.10
C GLY A 25 11.72 7.61 -31.43
N ALA A 26 10.57 8.24 -31.66
CA ALA A 26 9.28 7.55 -31.84
C ALA A 26 9.23 6.53 -33.00
N GLN A 27 10.10 6.67 -33.99
CA GLN A 27 10.22 5.74 -35.13
C GLN A 27 11.51 4.92 -35.09
N GLU A 28 12.20 4.92 -33.95
CA GLU A 28 13.45 4.23 -33.74
C GLU A 28 13.25 3.00 -32.85
N ALA A 29 14.14 2.03 -32.99
CA ALA A 29 14.17 0.82 -32.18
C ALA A 29 15.59 0.51 -31.70
N VAL A 30 15.76 0.18 -30.44
CA VAL A 30 17.00 -0.41 -29.91
C VAL A 30 16.71 -1.84 -29.49
N ARG A 31 17.50 -2.79 -30.01
CA ARG A 31 17.37 -4.21 -29.70
C ARG A 31 18.67 -4.77 -29.14
N PHE A 32 18.60 -5.29 -27.92
CA PHE A 32 19.67 -6.03 -27.29
C PHE A 32 19.51 -7.53 -27.59
N LEU A 33 20.52 -8.11 -28.23
CA LEU A 33 20.65 -9.55 -28.49
C LEU A 33 21.67 -10.10 -27.49
N GLN A 34 21.17 -10.69 -26.41
CA GLN A 34 21.98 -11.14 -25.28
C GLN A 34 22.15 -12.67 -25.31
N PRO A 35 23.21 -13.24 -24.69
CA PRO A 35 23.53 -14.66 -24.82
C PRO A 35 22.45 -15.62 -24.33
N ASN A 36 21.64 -15.17 -23.36
CA ASN A 36 20.52 -15.91 -22.79
C ASN A 36 19.62 -14.92 -22.01
N GLN A 37 18.47 -15.42 -21.52
CA GLN A 37 17.50 -14.64 -20.76
C GLN A 37 17.98 -14.16 -19.38
N MET A 38 19.07 -14.73 -18.84
CA MET A 38 19.68 -14.30 -17.57
C MET A 38 20.66 -13.14 -17.77
N ALA A 39 21.16 -12.97 -19.00
CA ALA A 39 22.18 -11.98 -19.26
C ALA A 39 21.64 -10.56 -19.00
N VAL A 40 22.51 -9.69 -18.49
CA VAL A 40 22.16 -8.33 -18.09
C VAL A 40 23.11 -7.33 -18.74
N ILE A 41 22.57 -6.21 -19.20
CA ILE A 41 23.33 -5.06 -19.67
C ILE A 41 22.98 -3.81 -18.88
N LEU A 42 24.00 -3.13 -18.37
CA LEU A 42 23.90 -1.81 -17.78
C LEU A 42 24.18 -0.75 -18.84
N ASN A 43 23.17 0.04 -19.18
CA ASN A 43 23.29 1.25 -19.99
C ASN A 43 23.33 2.44 -19.02
N ARG A 44 24.51 3.03 -18.83
CA ARG A 44 24.69 4.20 -17.95
C ARG A 44 24.89 5.45 -18.79
N VAL A 45 24.02 6.43 -18.65
CA VAL A 45 24.20 7.75 -19.26
C VAL A 45 25.14 8.58 -18.39
N THR A 46 26.19 9.12 -19.00
CA THR A 46 27.20 9.96 -18.33
C THR A 46 27.16 11.41 -18.79
N GLY A 47 26.35 11.73 -19.82
CA GLY A 47 26.04 13.11 -20.19
C GLY A 47 24.97 13.74 -19.29
N GLY A 48 24.58 14.98 -19.60
CA GLY A 48 23.61 15.73 -18.80
C GLY A 48 22.17 15.68 -19.29
N ASP A 49 21.90 15.04 -20.43
CA ASP A 49 20.56 15.03 -21.04
C ASP A 49 19.72 13.85 -20.52
N PRO A 50 18.43 14.06 -20.22
CA PRO A 50 17.51 12.98 -19.83
C PRO A 50 17.28 12.00 -20.96
N SER A 51 16.99 10.74 -20.60
CA SER A 51 16.66 9.68 -21.56
C SER A 51 15.20 9.82 -22.00
N GLN A 52 14.99 9.99 -23.31
CA GLN A 52 13.66 10.01 -23.92
C GLN A 52 13.44 8.72 -24.71
N ILE A 53 12.69 7.77 -24.15
CA ILE A 53 12.32 6.51 -24.80
C ILE A 53 10.92 6.69 -25.39
N LEU A 54 10.87 7.09 -26.66
CA LEU A 54 9.64 7.37 -27.41
C LEU A 54 9.30 6.24 -28.40
N GLY A 55 10.30 5.44 -28.79
CA GLY A 55 10.18 4.33 -29.72
C GLY A 55 10.17 2.95 -29.05
N GLN A 56 10.91 2.01 -29.62
CA GLN A 56 10.93 0.61 -29.16
C GLN A 56 12.24 0.25 -28.46
N LEU A 57 12.17 -0.32 -27.27
CA LEU A 57 13.30 -0.94 -26.56
C LEU A 57 13.02 -2.43 -26.40
N GLN A 58 13.86 -3.28 -26.99
CA GLN A 58 13.65 -4.72 -27.02
C GLN A 58 14.86 -5.49 -26.49
N ALA A 59 14.63 -6.55 -25.74
CA ALA A 59 15.70 -7.47 -25.31
C ALA A 59 15.17 -8.87 -25.01
N ASN A 60 15.99 -9.88 -25.24
CA ASN A 60 15.68 -11.25 -24.81
C ASN A 60 16.13 -11.55 -23.36
N GLY A 61 16.95 -10.68 -22.76
CA GLY A 61 17.36 -10.75 -21.36
C GLY A 61 17.07 -9.45 -20.62
N ASN A 62 17.92 -9.10 -19.68
CA ASN A 62 17.69 -8.00 -18.73
C ASN A 62 18.40 -6.72 -19.16
N VAL A 63 17.71 -5.58 -19.07
CA VAL A 63 18.21 -4.26 -19.45
C VAL A 63 18.11 -3.30 -18.27
N PHE A 64 19.23 -2.71 -17.88
CA PHE A 64 19.27 -1.65 -16.88
C PHE A 64 19.56 -0.34 -17.61
N VAL A 65 18.78 0.71 -17.35
CA VAL A 65 19.00 2.07 -17.85
C VAL A 65 19.16 2.98 -16.65
N VAL A 66 20.35 3.56 -16.50
CA VAL A 66 20.69 4.49 -15.43
C VAL A 66 20.96 5.87 -16.03
N ASN A 67 20.14 6.85 -15.70
CA ASN A 67 20.34 8.24 -16.11
C ASN A 67 19.97 9.23 -14.99
N PRO A 68 20.96 9.83 -14.32
CA PRO A 68 20.72 10.82 -13.26
C PRO A 68 19.96 12.07 -13.70
N ALA A 69 19.90 12.38 -15.00
CA ALA A 69 19.14 13.52 -15.52
C ALA A 69 17.63 13.22 -15.68
N GLY A 70 17.21 11.97 -15.53
CA GLY A 70 15.81 11.55 -15.66
C GLY A 70 15.55 10.60 -16.83
N ILE A 71 14.42 9.89 -16.76
CA ILE A 71 14.00 8.91 -17.78
C ILE A 71 12.51 9.10 -18.07
N THR A 72 12.17 9.26 -19.35
CA THR A 72 10.78 9.32 -19.82
C THR A 72 10.53 8.17 -20.79
N VAL A 73 9.55 7.30 -20.49
CA VAL A 73 8.98 6.34 -21.44
C VAL A 73 7.72 7.00 -22.00
N GLY A 74 7.81 7.61 -23.16
CA GLY A 74 6.75 8.47 -23.70
C GLY A 74 5.52 7.70 -24.20
N ALA A 75 4.42 8.43 -24.39
CA ALA A 75 3.20 7.85 -24.95
C ALA A 75 3.45 7.17 -26.31
N GLY A 76 2.97 5.93 -26.46
CA GLY A 76 3.18 5.10 -27.64
C GLY A 76 4.53 4.37 -27.68
N ALA A 77 5.46 4.67 -26.76
CA ALA A 77 6.69 3.90 -26.60
C ALA A 77 6.40 2.49 -26.10
N ARG A 78 7.24 1.54 -26.52
CA ARG A 78 7.10 0.14 -26.15
C ARG A 78 8.42 -0.45 -25.69
N VAL A 79 8.46 -0.91 -24.45
CA VAL A 79 9.59 -1.62 -23.86
C VAL A 79 9.19 -3.09 -23.71
N ASP A 80 9.83 -4.00 -24.44
CA ASP A 80 9.60 -5.46 -24.34
C ASP A 80 10.92 -6.16 -23.99
N VAL A 81 11.12 -6.54 -22.73
CA VAL A 81 12.39 -7.11 -22.23
C VAL A 81 12.20 -8.32 -21.31
N GLY A 82 13.27 -9.05 -21.00
CA GLY A 82 13.25 -10.14 -20.03
C GLY A 82 13.13 -9.66 -18.59
N GLY A 83 13.80 -8.55 -18.27
CA GLY A 83 13.73 -7.84 -17.00
C GLY A 83 14.23 -6.41 -17.19
N LEU A 84 13.70 -5.47 -16.40
CA LEU A 84 13.97 -4.04 -16.55
C LEU A 84 14.33 -3.41 -15.21
N VAL A 85 15.40 -2.60 -15.21
CA VAL A 85 15.64 -1.60 -14.18
C VAL A 85 15.75 -0.24 -14.85
N LEU A 86 14.91 0.72 -14.45
CA LEU A 86 15.08 2.13 -14.77
C LEU A 86 15.47 2.85 -13.49
N SER A 87 16.55 3.63 -13.53
CA SER A 87 17.04 4.32 -12.35
C SER A 87 17.58 5.72 -12.68
N THR A 88 17.21 6.71 -11.87
CA THR A 88 17.97 7.99 -11.83
C THR A 88 19.06 7.94 -10.77
N LEU A 89 18.99 6.99 -9.85
CA LEU A 89 20.03 6.71 -8.87
C LEU A 89 21.22 6.01 -9.55
N GLY A 90 22.44 6.35 -9.15
CA GLY A 90 23.66 5.77 -9.67
C GLY A 90 23.97 4.40 -9.07
N ILE A 91 24.67 3.55 -9.83
CA ILE A 91 25.26 2.29 -9.37
C ILE A 91 26.71 2.23 -9.82
N THR A 92 27.62 1.72 -8.99
CA THR A 92 29.04 1.55 -9.35
C THR A 92 29.25 0.31 -10.21
N ASP A 93 30.33 0.28 -10.99
CA ASP A 93 30.69 -0.91 -11.79
C ASP A 93 30.90 -2.13 -10.90
N GLU A 94 31.55 -1.94 -9.74
CA GLU A 94 31.81 -3.00 -8.76
C GLU A 94 30.51 -3.60 -8.23
N ASN A 95 29.55 -2.77 -7.83
CA ASN A 95 28.24 -3.20 -7.35
C ASN A 95 27.49 -3.99 -8.44
N PHE A 96 27.48 -3.49 -9.68
CA PHE A 96 26.83 -4.18 -10.79
C PHE A 96 27.47 -5.54 -11.12
N LEU A 97 28.80 -5.59 -11.21
CA LEU A 97 29.53 -6.81 -11.57
C LEU A 97 29.48 -7.87 -10.48
N SER A 98 29.46 -7.46 -9.21
CA SER A 98 29.33 -8.37 -8.06
C SER A 98 27.89 -8.82 -7.78
N GLY A 99 26.89 -8.27 -8.50
CA GLY A 99 25.48 -8.55 -8.24
C GLY A 99 24.93 -7.87 -6.98
N ASN A 100 25.68 -6.96 -6.37
CA ASN A 100 25.24 -6.13 -5.25
C ASN A 100 24.54 -4.86 -5.78
N TYR A 101 23.25 -4.96 -6.10
CA TYR A 101 22.52 -3.88 -6.76
C TYR A 101 22.04 -2.80 -5.78
N THR A 102 22.99 -2.02 -5.25
CA THR A 102 22.74 -0.81 -4.48
C THR A 102 22.79 0.41 -5.40
N PHE A 103 21.69 1.15 -5.45
CA PHE A 103 21.52 2.39 -6.19
C PHE A 103 21.41 3.58 -5.24
N GLU A 104 22.13 4.65 -5.51
CA GLU A 104 22.21 5.84 -4.64
C GLU A 104 22.19 7.13 -5.45
N GLN A 105 21.52 8.16 -4.92
CA GLN A 105 21.52 9.50 -5.49
C GLN A 105 22.94 10.08 -5.48
N ASP A 106 23.40 10.61 -6.61
CA ASP A 106 24.63 11.40 -6.66
C ASP A 106 24.36 12.77 -5.99
N PRO A 107 25.05 13.12 -4.89
CA PRO A 107 24.84 14.39 -4.19
C PRO A 107 25.22 15.61 -5.02
N ASN A 108 25.92 15.43 -6.15
CA ASN A 108 26.31 16.50 -7.07
C ASN A 108 25.34 16.67 -8.24
N GLN A 109 24.34 15.80 -8.37
CA GLN A 109 23.32 15.88 -9.41
C GLN A 109 22.01 16.40 -8.83
N ALA A 110 21.24 17.12 -9.63
CA ALA A 110 19.87 17.44 -9.28
C ALA A 110 19.07 16.13 -9.11
N LEU A 111 18.07 16.16 -8.21
CA LEU A 111 17.12 15.06 -8.13
C LEU A 111 16.30 15.04 -9.43
N ALA A 112 16.04 13.84 -9.95
CA ALA A 112 15.34 13.65 -11.20
C ALA A 112 14.14 12.72 -11.03
N SER A 113 13.42 12.49 -12.13
CA SER A 113 12.22 11.67 -12.16
C SER A 113 12.29 10.55 -13.19
N ILE A 114 11.48 9.52 -12.96
CA ILE A 114 11.08 8.54 -13.97
C ILE A 114 9.59 8.77 -14.28
N VAL A 115 9.25 8.96 -15.55
CA VAL A 115 7.86 9.09 -16.00
C VAL A 115 7.57 8.03 -17.06
N ASN A 116 6.62 7.14 -16.79
CA ASN A 116 6.14 6.16 -17.75
C ASN A 116 4.73 6.52 -18.25
N GLN A 117 4.62 6.86 -19.52
CA GLN A 117 3.37 7.08 -20.29
C GLN A 117 3.18 6.02 -21.39
N GLY A 118 4.18 5.16 -21.60
CA GLY A 118 4.18 4.13 -22.62
C GLY A 118 3.70 2.78 -22.10
N THR A 119 4.13 1.72 -22.76
CA THR A 119 3.91 0.34 -22.35
C THR A 119 5.24 -0.33 -22.03
N ILE A 120 5.37 -0.80 -20.79
CA ILE A 120 6.47 -1.65 -20.34
C ILE A 120 5.92 -3.07 -20.19
N LYS A 121 6.43 -3.99 -20.99
CA LYS A 121 6.10 -5.40 -20.92
C LYS A 121 7.35 -6.22 -20.60
N ILE A 122 7.24 -7.01 -19.55
CA ILE A 122 8.26 -7.93 -19.12
C ILE A 122 7.87 -9.35 -19.52
N SER A 123 8.86 -10.19 -19.79
CA SER A 123 8.65 -11.62 -19.98
C SER A 123 8.09 -12.25 -18.71
N ASP A 124 7.25 -13.28 -18.86
CA ASP A 124 6.63 -13.98 -17.75
C ASP A 124 7.66 -14.44 -16.70
N GLY A 125 7.37 -14.17 -15.43
CA GLY A 125 8.28 -14.43 -14.30
C GLY A 125 9.49 -13.50 -14.21
N GLY A 126 9.59 -12.47 -15.06
CA GLY A 126 10.62 -11.44 -14.99
C GLY A 126 10.29 -10.32 -13.98
N TYR A 127 11.01 -9.21 -14.07
CA TYR A 127 10.79 -8.05 -13.19
C TYR A 127 10.83 -6.70 -13.91
N ALA A 128 10.08 -5.72 -13.40
CA ALA A 128 10.22 -4.29 -13.72
C ALA A 128 10.47 -3.51 -12.44
N ILE A 129 11.59 -2.79 -12.37
CA ILE A 129 11.97 -2.00 -11.19
C ILE A 129 12.27 -0.57 -11.63
N LEU A 130 11.55 0.38 -11.07
CA LEU A 130 11.78 1.81 -11.25
C LEU A 130 12.24 2.38 -9.91
N THR A 131 13.40 3.06 -9.88
CA THR A 131 13.88 3.73 -8.66
C THR A 131 14.41 5.13 -8.93
N ALA A 132 13.83 6.12 -8.26
CA ALA A 132 14.15 7.53 -8.44
C ALA A 132 13.59 8.36 -7.29
N PRO A 133 14.07 9.60 -7.09
CA PRO A 133 13.46 10.55 -6.16
C PRO A 133 11.97 10.80 -6.43
N LEU A 134 11.55 10.83 -7.70
CA LEU A 134 10.14 10.90 -8.10
C LEU A 134 9.85 9.87 -9.19
N ILE A 135 8.77 9.10 -9.03
CA ILE A 135 8.28 8.17 -10.04
C ILE A 135 6.84 8.53 -10.38
N SER A 136 6.51 8.63 -11.66
CA SER A 136 5.14 8.73 -12.17
C SER A 136 4.89 7.59 -13.16
N ASN A 137 3.94 6.71 -12.86
CA ASN A 137 3.42 5.73 -13.80
C ASN A 137 2.02 6.16 -14.26
N GLU A 138 1.92 6.61 -15.51
CA GLU A 138 0.70 7.04 -16.20
C GLU A 138 0.29 6.07 -17.32
N GLY A 139 1.23 5.19 -17.72
CA GLY A 139 1.04 4.17 -18.74
C GLY A 139 0.76 2.78 -18.17
N LEU A 140 1.20 1.77 -18.91
CA LEU A 140 0.99 0.37 -18.59
C LEU A 140 2.32 -0.31 -18.23
N ILE A 141 2.34 -1.05 -17.12
CA ILE A 141 3.40 -1.99 -16.76
C ILE A 141 2.79 -3.39 -16.64
N VAL A 142 3.33 -4.37 -17.35
CA VAL A 142 2.90 -5.79 -17.29
C VAL A 142 4.10 -6.68 -17.00
N ALA A 143 4.04 -7.43 -15.91
CA ALA A 143 5.02 -8.44 -15.51
C ALA A 143 4.31 -9.67 -14.92
N ASN A 144 3.55 -10.38 -15.75
CA ASN A 144 2.80 -11.57 -15.36
C ASN A 144 3.71 -12.59 -14.67
N LEU A 145 3.21 -13.22 -13.60
CA LEU A 145 3.94 -14.19 -12.76
C LEU A 145 5.24 -13.63 -12.14
N GLY A 146 5.48 -12.33 -12.30
CA GLY A 146 6.74 -11.65 -12.08
C GLY A 146 6.65 -10.63 -10.95
N LYS A 147 7.57 -9.65 -10.96
CA LYS A 147 7.63 -8.62 -9.91
C LYS A 147 7.67 -7.22 -10.49
N VAL A 148 6.86 -6.31 -9.95
CA VAL A 148 6.94 -4.88 -10.23
C VAL A 148 7.30 -4.13 -8.96
N VAL A 149 8.33 -3.29 -8.99
CA VAL A 149 8.70 -2.43 -7.86
C VAL A 149 8.82 -0.98 -8.33
N LEU A 150 8.06 -0.07 -7.72
CA LEU A 150 8.26 1.37 -7.82
C LEU A 150 8.81 1.87 -6.48
N ALA A 151 10.07 2.26 -6.44
CA ALA A 151 10.78 2.65 -5.22
C ALA A 151 11.18 4.13 -5.26
N GLY A 152 10.32 4.98 -4.68
CA GLY A 152 10.47 6.44 -4.65
C GLY A 152 11.35 6.92 -3.50
N GLY A 153 12.61 7.23 -3.77
CA GLY A 153 13.57 7.71 -2.78
C GLY A 153 14.97 7.89 -3.34
N GLU A 154 15.94 8.10 -2.45
CA GLU A 154 17.30 8.49 -2.82
C GLU A 154 18.32 7.35 -2.67
N LYS A 155 17.91 6.21 -2.09
CA LYS A 155 18.73 5.00 -2.00
C LYS A 155 17.86 3.75 -1.96
N THR A 156 18.20 2.79 -2.84
CA THR A 156 17.48 1.52 -2.98
C THR A 156 18.47 0.38 -3.12
N THR A 157 18.27 -0.71 -2.39
CA THR A 157 19.01 -1.96 -2.58
C THR A 157 18.09 -3.02 -3.15
N LEU A 158 18.56 -3.75 -4.16
CA LEU A 158 17.85 -4.87 -4.78
C LEU A 158 18.64 -6.16 -4.57
N ASN A 159 17.95 -7.23 -4.22
CA ASN A 159 18.55 -8.56 -4.06
C ASN A 159 17.82 -9.58 -4.95
N PHE A 160 18.55 -10.38 -5.73
CA PHE A 160 18.00 -11.34 -6.68
C PHE A 160 18.49 -12.78 -6.43
N ASP A 161 17.64 -13.78 -6.66
CA ASP A 161 18.02 -15.20 -6.79
C ASP A 161 17.86 -15.66 -8.24
N GLY A 162 18.97 -15.68 -8.97
CA GLY A 162 18.94 -16.02 -10.38
C GLY A 162 18.18 -14.97 -11.21
N ARG A 163 16.85 -15.11 -11.35
CA ARG A 163 15.99 -14.19 -12.11
C ARG A 163 14.95 -13.44 -11.28
N ASN A 164 14.68 -13.88 -10.06
CA ASN A 164 13.58 -13.30 -9.30
C ASN A 164 14.16 -12.28 -8.32
N LEU A 165 13.51 -11.13 -8.20
CA LEU A 165 13.82 -10.18 -7.13
C LEU A 165 13.38 -10.84 -5.81
N ILE A 166 14.29 -11.14 -4.90
CA ILE A 166 13.96 -11.72 -3.59
C ILE A 166 13.39 -10.63 -2.70
N ASN A 167 14.12 -9.53 -2.59
CA ASN A 167 13.83 -8.42 -1.70
C ASN A 167 14.32 -7.11 -2.30
N TYR A 168 13.68 -6.02 -1.88
CA TYR A 168 14.18 -4.68 -2.05
C TYR A 168 14.22 -3.97 -0.69
N GLU A 169 15.05 -2.95 -0.57
CA GLU A 169 15.10 -2.09 0.61
C GLU A 169 15.15 -0.64 0.12
N LEU A 170 14.22 0.17 0.60
CA LEU A 170 14.17 1.61 0.34
C LEU A 170 14.60 2.35 1.61
N ALA A 171 15.59 3.23 1.47
CA ALA A 171 16.00 4.08 2.59
C ALA A 171 15.02 5.25 2.77
N GLY A 172 14.75 5.62 4.02
CA GLY A 172 14.03 6.83 4.34
C GLY A 172 14.79 8.11 3.98
N ILE A 173 14.07 9.23 3.91
CA ILE A 173 14.64 10.57 3.70
C ILE A 173 14.52 11.37 5.00
N THR A 174 15.64 11.89 5.47
CA THR A 174 15.69 12.80 6.62
C THR A 174 15.51 14.26 6.18
N GLY A 175 14.69 15.03 6.89
CA GLY A 175 14.51 16.47 6.64
C GLY A 175 13.45 16.81 5.59
N ASP A 176 13.53 18.00 5.00
CA ASP A 176 12.60 18.46 3.96
C ASP A 176 12.79 17.67 2.66
N ALA A 177 11.69 17.41 1.95
CA ALA A 177 11.76 16.81 0.62
C ALA A 177 12.52 17.74 -0.34
N GLY A 178 13.47 17.18 -1.08
CA GLY A 178 14.22 17.90 -2.10
C GLY A 178 13.39 18.26 -3.33
N THR A 179 13.92 19.20 -4.12
CA THR A 179 13.34 19.64 -5.40
C THR A 179 13.75 18.70 -6.51
N VAL A 180 12.77 18.19 -7.26
CA VAL A 180 13.00 17.34 -8.43
C VAL A 180 12.97 18.18 -9.69
N VAL A 181 13.97 18.02 -10.55
CA VAL A 181 14.06 18.66 -11.87
C VAL A 181 13.61 17.67 -12.93
N MET A 182 12.84 18.15 -13.90
CA MET A 182 12.26 17.34 -14.96
C MET A 182 12.25 18.08 -16.29
N PRO A 183 12.47 17.38 -17.41
CA PRO A 183 12.33 17.98 -18.72
C PRO A 183 10.87 18.33 -18.99
N ARG A 184 10.65 19.29 -19.90
CA ARG A 184 9.31 19.78 -20.24
C ARG A 184 8.39 18.66 -20.73
N GLU A 185 8.95 17.71 -21.47
CA GLU A 185 8.26 16.56 -22.07
C GLU A 185 7.76 15.57 -21.01
N SER A 186 8.35 15.58 -19.81
CA SER A 186 7.90 14.76 -18.67
C SER A 186 6.77 15.39 -17.86
N VAL A 187 6.46 16.68 -18.06
CA VAL A 187 5.40 17.36 -17.30
C VAL A 187 4.06 16.99 -17.92
N SER A 188 3.34 16.07 -17.28
CA SER A 188 1.99 15.68 -17.66
C SER A 188 0.94 16.49 -16.89
N ALA A 189 -0.30 16.52 -17.41
CA ALA A 189 -1.45 17.05 -16.66
C ALA A 189 -1.64 16.28 -15.34
N VAL A 190 -1.38 14.98 -15.38
CA VAL A 190 -1.45 14.04 -14.25
C VAL A 190 -0.47 14.46 -13.14
N LEU A 191 0.78 14.79 -13.47
CA LEU A 191 1.77 15.30 -12.53
C LEU A 191 1.44 16.70 -11.99
N THR A 192 0.75 17.55 -12.77
CA THR A 192 0.26 18.83 -12.26
C THR A 192 -0.91 18.66 -11.28
N ASP A 193 -1.75 17.62 -11.44
CA ASP A 193 -2.83 17.33 -10.49
C ASP A 193 -2.28 16.91 -9.12
N MET A 194 -1.09 16.28 -9.07
CA MET A 194 -0.40 15.99 -7.81
C MET A 194 -0.11 17.23 -6.97
N LEU A 195 0.04 18.41 -7.58
CA LEU A 195 0.26 19.67 -6.85
C LEU A 195 -0.92 20.03 -5.94
N GLY A 196 -2.13 19.54 -6.27
CA GLY A 196 -3.32 19.73 -5.46
C GLY A 196 -3.39 18.82 -4.23
N ILE A 197 -2.53 17.80 -4.15
CA ILE A 197 -2.55 16.81 -3.07
C ILE A 197 -1.84 17.38 -1.83
N ARG A 198 -2.65 17.96 -0.94
CA ARG A 198 -2.39 18.23 0.48
C ARG A 198 -1.01 18.84 0.80
N ASP A 199 -0.64 19.94 0.15
CA ASP A 199 0.51 20.83 0.48
C ASP A 199 1.91 20.16 0.50
N ARG A 200 2.09 18.97 -0.09
CA ARG A 200 3.39 18.25 -0.05
C ARG A 200 4.36 18.70 -1.14
N ALA A 201 3.86 19.03 -2.34
CA ALA A 201 4.65 19.70 -3.36
C ALA A 201 4.46 21.22 -3.22
N LYS A 202 5.54 21.95 -2.88
CA LYS A 202 5.48 23.40 -2.58
C LYS A 202 5.19 24.24 -3.83
N GLY A 203 5.44 23.69 -5.02
CA GLY A 203 5.08 24.30 -6.30
C GLY A 203 5.83 23.72 -7.48
N LEU A 204 5.29 23.97 -8.68
CA LEU A 204 5.95 23.70 -9.96
C LEU A 204 6.48 25.01 -10.53
N ILE A 205 7.80 25.09 -10.72
CA ILE A 205 8.50 26.29 -11.17
C ILE A 205 9.13 26.00 -12.53
N GLN A 206 8.82 26.82 -13.53
CA GLN A 206 9.54 26.80 -14.80
C GLN A 206 10.90 27.50 -14.64
N ARG A 207 11.98 26.83 -15.07
CA ARG A 207 13.36 27.32 -14.99
C ARG A 207 13.76 28.05 -16.27
N GLU A 208 14.86 28.80 -16.20
CA GLU A 208 15.37 29.60 -17.34
C GLU A 208 15.78 28.73 -18.54
N ASP A 209 16.21 27.50 -18.30
CA ASP A 209 16.57 26.51 -19.32
C ASP A 209 15.35 25.79 -19.94
N GLY A 210 14.13 26.15 -19.52
CA GLY A 210 12.88 25.56 -19.99
C GLY A 210 12.47 24.26 -19.30
N SER A 211 13.30 23.71 -18.41
CA SER A 211 12.94 22.59 -17.54
C SER A 211 12.01 23.03 -16.41
N PHE A 212 11.45 22.07 -15.68
CA PHE A 212 10.57 22.32 -14.54
C PHE A 212 11.17 21.78 -13.25
N ALA A 213 10.98 22.51 -12.16
CA ALA A 213 11.33 22.11 -10.81
C ALA A 213 10.06 21.90 -9.98
N LEU A 214 9.90 20.71 -9.42
CA LEU A 214 8.85 20.36 -8.48
C LEU A 214 9.42 20.35 -7.07
N GLU A 215 9.12 21.39 -6.30
CA GLU A 215 9.64 21.55 -4.95
C GLU A 215 8.96 20.58 -3.98
N GLY A 216 9.74 19.87 -3.15
CA GLY A 216 9.20 18.94 -2.16
C GLY A 216 8.79 17.57 -2.72
N ALA A 217 9.22 17.23 -3.93
CA ALA A 217 8.80 16.01 -4.62
C ALA A 217 9.68 14.78 -4.35
N SER A 218 10.87 14.93 -3.78
CA SER A 218 11.73 13.77 -3.48
C SER A 218 11.03 12.78 -2.54
N GLY A 219 11.21 11.48 -2.78
CA GLY A 219 10.57 10.42 -2.03
C GLY A 219 9.12 10.16 -2.42
N THR A 220 8.72 10.46 -3.66
CA THR A 220 7.33 10.37 -4.12
C THR A 220 7.15 9.31 -5.21
N VAL A 221 6.08 8.52 -5.10
CA VAL A 221 5.57 7.67 -6.18
C VAL A 221 4.13 8.04 -6.49
N TYR A 222 3.85 8.30 -7.77
CA TYR A 222 2.51 8.46 -8.30
C TYR A 222 2.18 7.33 -9.26
N GLN A 223 1.17 6.55 -8.92
CA GLN A 223 0.66 5.47 -9.75
C GLN A 223 -0.72 5.89 -10.24
N ALA A 224 -0.80 6.40 -11.47
CA ALA A 224 -2.03 6.88 -12.10
C ALA A 224 -2.50 5.96 -13.25
N GLY A 225 -1.59 5.16 -13.81
CA GLY A 225 -1.87 4.23 -14.89
C GLY A 225 -2.26 2.84 -14.42
N THR A 226 -1.79 1.82 -15.13
CA THR A 226 -2.06 0.41 -14.83
C THR A 226 -0.76 -0.35 -14.57
N ILE A 227 -0.74 -1.14 -13.50
CA ILE A 227 0.29 -2.15 -13.23
C ILE A 227 -0.39 -3.51 -13.11
N ARG A 228 0.07 -4.50 -13.88
CA ARG A 228 -0.40 -5.89 -13.80
C ARG A 228 0.74 -6.87 -13.58
N ALA A 229 0.55 -7.79 -12.64
CA ALA A 229 1.42 -8.92 -12.39
C ALA A 229 0.57 -10.20 -12.30
N ASP A 230 -0.29 -10.43 -13.29
CA ASP A 230 -1.29 -11.50 -13.23
C ASP A 230 -0.68 -12.91 -13.26
N GLY A 231 -1.47 -13.87 -12.79
CA GLY A 231 -1.18 -15.29 -12.85
C GLY A 231 -1.44 -15.90 -14.24
N ALA A 232 -1.42 -17.21 -14.27
CA ALA A 232 -1.80 -18.04 -15.41
C ALA A 232 -2.44 -19.32 -14.91
N GLU A 233 -3.08 -20.10 -15.78
CA GLU A 233 -3.76 -21.34 -15.38
C GLU A 233 -2.81 -22.26 -14.59
N GLY A 234 -3.22 -22.65 -13.38
CA GLY A 234 -2.42 -23.46 -12.45
C GLY A 234 -1.20 -22.77 -11.83
N GLN A 235 -1.06 -21.44 -11.98
CA GLN A 235 0.08 -20.66 -11.48
C GLN A 235 -0.40 -19.43 -10.71
N GLU A 236 0.26 -19.14 -9.58
CA GLU A 236 0.00 -17.96 -8.75
C GLU A 236 0.42 -16.68 -9.48
N ALA A 237 -0.33 -15.60 -9.28
CA ALA A 237 0.04 -14.28 -9.75
C ALA A 237 1.32 -13.76 -9.06
N GLY A 238 1.86 -12.67 -9.61
CA GLY A 238 3.10 -12.05 -9.19
C GLY A 238 2.97 -11.11 -8.00
N VAL A 239 4.00 -10.27 -7.82
CA VAL A 239 4.08 -9.30 -6.73
C VAL A 239 4.21 -7.89 -7.29
N ILE A 240 3.44 -6.95 -6.76
CA ILE A 240 3.60 -5.51 -7.03
C ILE A 240 3.93 -4.82 -5.72
N ALA A 241 4.99 -4.02 -5.68
CA ALA A 241 5.33 -3.16 -4.56
C ALA A 241 5.49 -1.71 -5.03
N ILE A 242 4.69 -0.81 -4.46
CA ILE A 242 4.76 0.62 -4.63
C ILE A 242 5.19 1.17 -3.29
N ASP A 243 6.41 1.69 -3.18
CA ASP A 243 6.99 2.11 -1.92
C ASP A 243 7.67 3.47 -2.07
N SER A 244 7.49 4.33 -1.08
CA SER A 244 7.98 5.70 -1.12
C SER A 244 8.57 6.12 0.21
N ALA A 245 9.64 6.90 0.15
CA ALA A 245 10.24 7.47 1.34
C ALA A 245 9.37 8.56 1.98
N ARG A 246 8.38 9.12 1.26
CA ARG A 246 7.53 10.23 1.75
C ARG A 246 6.08 10.23 1.27
N LEU A 247 5.81 10.00 -0.01
CA LEU A 247 4.46 10.14 -0.55
C LEU A 247 4.17 9.06 -1.59
N THR A 248 3.20 8.20 -1.32
CA THR A 248 2.63 7.31 -2.33
C THR A 248 1.23 7.78 -2.66
N VAL A 249 0.94 7.94 -3.94
CA VAL A 249 -0.41 8.27 -4.41
C VAL A 249 -0.84 7.23 -5.45
N LEU A 250 -1.98 6.59 -5.20
CA LEU A 250 -2.74 5.84 -6.19
C LEU A 250 -3.78 6.80 -6.77
N GLY A 251 -3.56 7.21 -8.03
CA GLY A 251 -4.36 8.22 -8.71
C GLY A 251 -5.77 7.74 -9.05
N GLU A 252 -6.67 8.68 -9.32
CA GLU A 252 -8.02 8.37 -9.84
C GLU A 252 -7.95 7.38 -11.01
N ASP A 253 -8.87 6.41 -11.03
CA ASP A 253 -8.97 5.33 -12.03
C ASP A 253 -7.72 4.45 -12.23
N SER A 254 -6.70 4.61 -11.39
CA SER A 254 -5.50 3.78 -11.44
C SER A 254 -5.80 2.32 -11.09
N VAL A 255 -5.07 1.40 -11.70
CA VAL A 255 -5.24 -0.05 -11.45
C VAL A 255 -3.91 -0.66 -11.06
N THR A 256 -3.86 -1.32 -9.91
CA THR A 256 -2.74 -2.14 -9.48
C THR A 256 -3.25 -3.55 -9.16
N ALA A 257 -2.94 -4.50 -10.04
CA ALA A 257 -3.57 -5.82 -10.02
C ALA A 257 -2.55 -6.98 -10.11
N ALA A 258 -2.69 -7.95 -9.23
CA ALA A 258 -1.98 -9.23 -9.27
C ALA A 258 -3.02 -10.37 -9.25
N ASP A 259 -3.86 -10.44 -10.27
CA ASP A 259 -5.02 -11.34 -10.29
C ASP A 259 -4.63 -12.74 -10.78
N GLY A 260 -5.23 -13.77 -10.18
CA GLY A 260 -5.20 -15.13 -10.73
C GLY A 260 -5.98 -15.22 -12.06
N VAL A 261 -5.53 -16.07 -12.97
CA VAL A 261 -6.12 -16.25 -14.31
C VAL A 261 -6.30 -17.72 -14.62
N GLY A 262 -7.54 -18.12 -14.94
CA GLY A 262 -7.89 -19.52 -15.26
C GLY A 262 -8.11 -20.40 -14.02
N ALA A 263 -8.23 -21.71 -14.24
CA ALA A 263 -8.40 -22.67 -13.16
C ALA A 263 -7.12 -22.76 -12.29
N ASP A 264 -7.32 -22.95 -10.99
CA ASP A 264 -6.27 -23.19 -9.97
C ASP A 264 -5.16 -22.13 -9.95
N SER A 265 -5.49 -20.88 -10.31
CA SER A 265 -4.58 -19.74 -10.28
C SER A 265 -4.92 -18.81 -9.12
N SER A 266 -4.03 -18.70 -8.14
CA SER A 266 -4.25 -17.83 -6.98
C SER A 266 -3.88 -16.38 -7.26
N GLY A 267 -4.56 -15.44 -6.60
CA GLY A 267 -4.17 -14.04 -6.56
C GLY A 267 -2.81 -13.85 -5.88
N GLY A 268 -2.11 -12.80 -6.25
CA GLY A 268 -0.74 -12.53 -5.84
C GLY A 268 -0.65 -11.56 -4.68
N VAL A 269 0.36 -10.70 -4.70
CA VAL A 269 0.64 -9.79 -3.58
C VAL A 269 0.76 -8.35 -4.08
N VAL A 270 0.03 -7.43 -3.44
CA VAL A 270 0.14 -5.99 -3.71
C VAL A 270 0.50 -5.24 -2.44
N TYR A 271 1.64 -4.55 -2.46
CA TYR A 271 2.07 -3.63 -1.42
C TYR A 271 1.93 -2.20 -1.93
N ALA A 272 1.10 -1.39 -1.28
CA ALA A 272 1.05 0.05 -1.45
C ALA A 272 1.54 0.68 -0.14
N LEU A 273 2.77 1.19 -0.13
CA LEU A 273 3.51 1.56 1.07
C LEU A 273 4.01 2.99 0.99
N SER A 274 4.18 3.61 2.16
CA SER A 274 5.03 4.78 2.37
C SER A 274 5.79 4.64 3.68
N ASN A 275 6.93 5.31 3.82
CA ASN A 275 7.79 5.19 5.00
C ASN A 275 7.00 5.43 6.31
N ARG A 276 7.15 4.54 7.28
CA ARG A 276 6.46 4.60 8.59
C ARG A 276 7.21 5.41 9.66
N GLY A 277 8.08 6.35 9.26
CA GLY A 277 8.66 7.36 10.15
C GLY A 277 9.52 6.81 11.30
N ARG A 278 10.02 5.57 11.20
CA ARG A 278 10.85 4.96 12.25
C ARG A 278 12.23 5.64 12.29
N ASN A 279 12.83 5.77 13.48
CA ASN A 279 14.20 6.28 13.69
C ASN A 279 14.48 7.75 13.31
N GLY A 280 13.48 8.64 13.36
CA GLY A 280 13.68 10.09 13.17
C GLY A 280 13.43 10.58 11.74
N ASP A 281 12.93 9.71 10.87
CA ASP A 281 12.46 10.07 9.53
C ASP A 281 11.18 10.91 9.58
N THR A 282 10.97 11.72 8.55
CA THR A 282 9.70 12.44 8.37
C THR A 282 8.69 11.44 7.81
N GLY A 283 7.93 10.76 8.66
CA GLY A 283 6.99 9.72 8.25
C GLY A 283 6.13 10.11 7.03
N GLY A 284 5.92 9.13 6.17
CA GLY A 284 5.31 9.26 4.85
C GLY A 284 3.79 9.22 4.88
N LEU A 285 3.19 9.77 3.82
CA LEU A 285 1.76 9.76 3.56
C LEU A 285 1.49 8.80 2.40
N ILE A 286 0.50 7.93 2.56
CA ILE A 286 -0.06 7.18 1.45
C ILE A 286 -1.48 7.68 1.14
N VAL A 287 -1.80 7.85 -0.13
CA VAL A 287 -3.10 8.34 -0.61
C VAL A 287 -3.65 7.36 -1.65
N GLY A 288 -4.86 6.86 -1.43
CA GLY A 288 -5.65 6.16 -2.45
C GLY A 288 -6.83 7.03 -2.84
N GLN A 289 -6.86 7.53 -4.08
CA GLN A 289 -7.95 8.39 -4.55
C GLN A 289 -9.19 7.56 -4.93
N GLU A 290 -10.36 8.20 -4.94
CA GLU A 290 -11.60 7.58 -5.41
C GLU A 290 -11.43 7.05 -6.84
N GLY A 291 -12.01 5.88 -7.13
CA GLY A 291 -11.89 5.22 -8.43
C GLY A 291 -10.60 4.41 -8.62
N SER A 292 -9.56 4.62 -7.81
CA SER A 292 -8.39 3.72 -7.83
C SER A 292 -8.74 2.30 -7.38
N LEU A 293 -8.13 1.29 -8.00
CA LEU A 293 -8.38 -0.13 -7.73
C LEU A 293 -7.09 -0.86 -7.37
N LEU A 294 -7.12 -1.53 -6.22
CA LEU A 294 -6.17 -2.55 -5.81
C LEU A 294 -6.83 -3.93 -5.93
N SER A 295 -6.24 -4.85 -6.69
CA SER A 295 -6.82 -6.17 -6.94
C SER A 295 -5.81 -7.31 -6.78
N SER A 296 -6.23 -8.37 -6.10
CA SER A 296 -5.52 -9.63 -5.95
C SER A 296 -6.55 -10.76 -5.81
N VAL A 297 -7.47 -10.84 -6.77
CA VAL A 297 -8.50 -11.89 -6.77
C VAL A 297 -7.94 -13.20 -7.30
N GLY A 298 -8.53 -14.32 -6.88
CA GLY A 298 -8.22 -15.63 -7.46
C GLY A 298 -8.83 -15.80 -8.85
N GLY A 299 -8.31 -16.75 -9.61
CA GLY A 299 -8.91 -17.25 -10.84
C GLY A 299 -10.20 -18.04 -10.59
N GLU A 300 -10.59 -18.93 -11.51
CA GLU A 300 -11.89 -19.62 -11.45
C GLU A 300 -12.07 -20.50 -10.21
N THR A 301 -10.99 -21.16 -9.78
CA THR A 301 -10.96 -22.05 -8.60
C THR A 301 -9.80 -21.72 -7.65
N GLY A 302 -9.01 -20.69 -7.96
CA GLY A 302 -7.87 -20.29 -7.12
C GLY A 302 -8.27 -19.40 -5.96
N ASP A 303 -7.43 -19.38 -4.93
CA ASP A 303 -7.63 -18.51 -3.77
C ASP A 303 -7.30 -17.05 -4.13
N GLY A 304 -7.92 -16.09 -3.45
CA GLY A 304 -7.48 -14.70 -3.54
C GLY A 304 -6.15 -14.50 -2.82
N GLY A 305 -5.44 -13.43 -3.17
CA GLY A 305 -4.15 -13.11 -2.59
C GLY A 305 -4.21 -12.09 -1.46
N PHE A 306 -3.15 -11.29 -1.34
CA PHE A 306 -2.95 -10.34 -0.25
C PHE A 306 -2.71 -8.92 -0.78
N ILE A 307 -3.28 -7.94 -0.08
CA ILE A 307 -3.05 -6.52 -0.34
C ILE A 307 -2.72 -5.82 0.98
N GLU A 308 -1.68 -4.99 0.98
CA GLU A 308 -1.32 -4.11 2.11
C GLU A 308 -1.34 -2.65 1.68
N PHE A 309 -1.91 -1.80 2.53
CA PHE A 309 -1.91 -0.35 2.40
C PHE A 309 -1.36 0.26 3.70
N SER A 310 -0.14 0.80 3.66
CA SER A 310 0.59 1.18 4.88
C SER A 310 1.39 2.48 4.73
N GLY A 311 1.50 3.23 5.82
CA GLY A 311 2.23 4.50 5.87
C GLY A 311 2.39 5.00 7.30
N GLU A 312 3.08 6.13 7.53
CA GLU A 312 2.94 6.83 8.82
C GLU A 312 1.53 7.42 8.91
N LYS A 313 1.12 8.13 7.86
CA LYS A 313 -0.21 8.69 7.67
C LYS A 313 -0.83 8.11 6.41
N PHE A 314 -2.14 8.16 6.34
CA PHE A 314 -2.85 7.61 5.19
C PHE A 314 -4.13 8.40 4.89
N ASP A 315 -4.58 8.35 3.63
CA ASP A 315 -5.86 8.85 3.11
C ASP A 315 -6.36 7.79 2.13
N PHE A 316 -7.47 7.12 2.41
CA PHE A 316 -7.83 5.91 1.68
C PHE A 316 -9.26 6.01 1.12
N ALA A 317 -9.38 6.01 -0.19
CA ALA A 317 -10.64 5.96 -0.93
C ALA A 317 -10.57 4.95 -2.10
N SER A 318 -9.56 4.08 -2.11
CA SER A 318 -9.41 3.04 -3.12
C SER A 318 -10.44 1.93 -2.98
N SER A 319 -10.88 1.39 -4.11
CA SER A 319 -11.55 0.08 -4.13
C SER A 319 -10.53 -1.03 -3.94
N VAL A 320 -10.85 -2.04 -3.13
CA VAL A 320 -9.99 -3.18 -2.85
C VAL A 320 -10.73 -4.48 -3.11
N GLN A 321 -10.11 -5.40 -3.85
CA GLN A 321 -10.61 -6.74 -4.13
C GLN A 321 -9.53 -7.79 -3.85
N THR A 322 -9.69 -8.59 -2.80
CA THR A 322 -8.64 -9.52 -2.36
C THR A 322 -9.19 -10.64 -1.47
N ALA A 323 -8.39 -11.66 -1.13
CA ALA A 323 -8.72 -12.51 0.01
C ALA A 323 -8.38 -11.81 1.32
N SER A 324 -7.17 -11.27 1.43
CA SER A 324 -6.69 -10.64 2.66
C SER A 324 -6.26 -9.19 2.39
N PHE A 325 -6.76 -8.26 3.21
CA PHE A 325 -6.39 -6.85 3.17
C PHE A 325 -5.80 -6.43 4.52
N LEU A 326 -4.65 -5.77 4.52
CA LEU A 326 -4.01 -5.17 5.68
C LEU A 326 -3.96 -3.65 5.52
N LEU A 327 -4.54 -2.94 6.47
CA LEU A 327 -4.35 -1.49 6.65
C LEU A 327 -3.48 -1.30 7.89
N ASP A 328 -2.22 -0.89 7.72
CA ASP A 328 -1.25 -0.77 8.81
C ASP A 328 -0.56 0.61 8.89
N PRO A 329 -1.31 1.71 9.10
CA PRO A 329 -0.74 3.03 9.33
C PRO A 329 -0.21 3.18 10.77
N ARG A 330 0.22 4.39 11.15
CA ARG A 330 0.62 4.66 12.53
C ARG A 330 -0.57 4.77 13.48
N ASP A 331 -1.59 5.52 13.06
CA ASP A 331 -2.82 5.76 13.79
C ASP A 331 -3.99 5.51 12.80
N ILE A 332 -5.08 4.86 13.25
CA ILE A 332 -6.32 4.68 12.48
C ILE A 332 -7.44 5.41 13.20
N PHE A 333 -8.10 6.33 12.51
CA PHE A 333 -9.32 6.98 12.99
C PHE A 333 -10.44 6.74 12.00
N ILE A 334 -11.54 6.14 12.47
CA ILE A 334 -12.71 5.83 11.65
C ILE A 334 -13.89 6.61 12.22
N ILE A 335 -14.61 7.31 11.35
CA ILE A 335 -15.77 8.14 11.69
C ILE A 335 -16.99 7.71 10.86
N ASP A 336 -18.18 8.06 11.33
CA ASP A 336 -19.42 7.88 10.59
C ASP A 336 -19.42 8.75 9.32
N GLY A 337 -19.62 8.12 8.15
CA GLY A 337 -19.86 8.81 6.90
C GLY A 337 -19.12 8.25 5.68
N ALA A 338 -19.37 8.87 4.52
CA ALA A 338 -18.92 8.37 3.22
C ALA A 338 -17.51 8.82 2.79
N GLY A 339 -16.77 9.56 3.62
CA GLY A 339 -15.54 10.21 3.15
C GLY A 339 -14.50 10.48 4.22
N ASN A 340 -13.31 10.81 3.75
CA ASN A 340 -12.15 11.04 4.60
C ASN A 340 -12.11 12.50 5.03
N THR A 341 -11.95 12.74 6.33
CA THR A 341 -11.79 14.10 6.85
C THR A 341 -10.50 14.24 7.66
N ILE A 342 -10.04 15.47 7.83
CA ILE A 342 -8.99 15.77 8.80
C ILE A 342 -9.71 16.21 10.07
N ASP A 343 -9.46 15.54 11.19
CA ASP A 343 -10.07 15.91 12.45
C ASP A 343 -9.48 17.24 13.00
N GLY A 344 -10.06 17.75 14.09
CA GLY A 344 -9.58 18.98 14.72
C GLY A 344 -8.14 18.93 15.27
N ASN A 345 -7.50 17.76 15.27
CA ASN A 345 -6.13 17.52 15.72
C ASN A 345 -5.14 17.27 14.57
N ASN A 346 -5.58 17.42 13.31
CA ASN A 346 -4.82 17.08 12.10
C ASN A 346 -4.53 15.59 11.91
N ASP A 347 -5.34 14.73 12.52
CA ASP A 347 -5.34 13.30 12.27
C ASP A 347 -6.24 12.98 11.08
N GLN A 348 -5.78 12.03 10.25
CA GLN A 348 -6.52 11.57 9.09
C GLN A 348 -7.60 10.59 9.54
N THR A 349 -8.85 10.85 9.16
CA THR A 349 -9.99 9.97 9.45
C THR A 349 -10.50 9.34 8.16
N ILE A 350 -10.96 8.09 8.25
CA ILE A 350 -11.68 7.39 7.19
C ILE A 350 -13.16 7.35 7.55
N GLY A 351 -14.02 7.54 6.55
CA GLY A 351 -15.43 7.18 6.67
C GLY A 351 -15.62 5.66 6.79
N ASP A 352 -16.52 5.22 7.65
CA ASP A 352 -16.87 3.80 7.81
C ASP A 352 -17.39 3.16 6.51
N ALA A 353 -18.15 3.90 5.69
CA ALA A 353 -18.62 3.42 4.39
C ALA A 353 -17.48 3.06 3.41
N VAL A 354 -16.28 3.63 3.60
CA VAL A 354 -15.10 3.26 2.81
C VAL A 354 -14.63 1.85 3.19
N LEU A 355 -14.66 1.50 4.48
CA LEU A 355 -14.34 0.14 4.91
C LEU A 355 -15.40 -0.85 4.45
N GLU A 356 -16.67 -0.46 4.44
CA GLU A 356 -17.77 -1.29 3.93
C GLU A 356 -17.64 -1.59 2.43
N ALA A 357 -17.02 -0.69 1.66
CA ALA A 357 -16.79 -0.87 0.22
C ALA A 357 -15.66 -1.86 -0.11
N ILE A 358 -14.82 -2.26 0.86
CA ILE A 358 -13.71 -3.20 0.64
C ILE A 358 -14.27 -4.62 0.43
N THR A 359 -13.92 -5.22 -0.70
CA THR A 359 -14.26 -6.61 -1.00
C THR A 359 -13.09 -7.52 -0.61
N ALA A 360 -13.03 -7.92 0.67
CA ALA A 360 -12.04 -8.86 1.18
C ALA A 360 -12.70 -10.00 1.99
N GLN A 361 -12.04 -11.17 2.06
CA GLN A 361 -12.43 -12.25 2.98
C GLN A 361 -11.92 -12.00 4.40
N VAL A 362 -10.80 -11.29 4.53
CA VAL A 362 -10.21 -10.85 5.80
C VAL A 362 -9.78 -9.40 5.65
N ILE A 363 -10.23 -8.55 6.57
CA ILE A 363 -9.69 -7.20 6.74
C ILE A 363 -8.98 -7.15 8.08
N THR A 364 -7.69 -6.80 8.04
CA THR A 364 -6.89 -6.55 9.24
C THR A 364 -6.61 -5.06 9.33
N LEU A 365 -7.03 -4.47 10.44
CA LEU A 365 -6.67 -3.11 10.83
C LEU A 365 -5.57 -3.20 11.89
N GLN A 366 -4.40 -2.69 11.57
CA GLN A 366 -3.25 -2.67 12.46
C GLN A 366 -2.77 -1.23 12.61
N ALA A 367 -2.37 -0.83 13.82
CA ALA A 367 -1.77 0.49 14.02
C ALA A 367 -0.56 0.41 14.98
N ASP A 368 0.48 1.18 14.69
CA ASP A 368 1.65 1.31 15.59
C ASP A 368 1.28 2.01 16.91
N ARG A 369 0.20 2.81 16.91
CA ARG A 369 -0.33 3.50 18.08
C ARG A 369 -1.81 3.21 18.31
N ASP A 370 -2.69 4.08 17.83
CA ASP A 370 -4.09 4.13 18.27
C ASP A 370 -5.01 3.68 17.13
N ILE A 371 -6.04 2.89 17.46
CA ILE A 371 -7.19 2.62 16.57
C ILE A 371 -8.42 3.17 17.27
N ILE A 372 -9.06 4.16 16.65
CA ILE A 372 -10.21 4.87 17.20
C ILE A 372 -11.37 4.78 16.22
N PHE A 373 -12.47 4.19 16.66
CA PHE A 373 -13.75 4.27 15.99
C PHE A 373 -14.62 5.29 16.72
N ASN A 374 -15.04 6.35 16.03
CA ASN A 374 -15.91 7.39 16.55
C ASN A 374 -17.07 7.66 15.58
N ILE A 375 -18.08 6.79 15.65
CA ILE A 375 -19.24 6.80 14.76
C ILE A 375 -20.47 7.49 15.41
N ASN A 376 -20.24 8.35 16.40
CA ASN A 376 -21.30 9.16 17.02
C ASN A 376 -21.71 10.28 16.04
N GLY A 377 -22.67 9.98 15.17
CA GLY A 377 -22.93 10.74 13.94
C GLY A 377 -23.09 12.26 14.06
N GLN A 378 -22.66 12.93 12.99
CA GLN A 378 -23.11 14.27 12.59
C GLN A 378 -23.45 14.29 11.08
N ALA A 379 -24.20 13.32 10.54
CA ALA A 379 -24.96 13.53 9.30
C ALA A 379 -26.04 12.45 9.04
N GLY A 380 -27.20 12.61 9.66
CA GLY A 380 -28.50 12.21 9.08
C GLY A 380 -28.66 10.82 8.46
N GLY A 381 -29.05 9.83 9.28
CA GLY A 381 -30.03 8.81 8.91
C GLY A 381 -29.51 7.39 8.64
N GLY A 382 -29.24 6.65 9.72
CA GLY A 382 -28.95 5.21 9.78
C GLY A 382 -28.58 4.82 11.22
N ASP A 383 -28.69 3.54 11.61
CA ASP A 383 -28.27 3.08 12.95
C ASP A 383 -26.81 3.49 13.22
N ASN A 384 -26.53 4.12 14.36
CA ASN A 384 -25.16 4.53 14.75
C ASN A 384 -24.39 3.33 15.34
N ASP A 385 -24.56 2.15 14.74
CA ASP A 385 -24.01 0.89 15.22
C ASP A 385 -22.61 0.68 14.64
N LEU A 386 -21.64 0.31 15.48
CA LEU A 386 -20.31 -0.06 15.06
C LEU A 386 -20.29 -1.55 14.78
N ASN A 387 -20.40 -1.91 13.52
CA ASN A 387 -20.29 -3.29 13.08
C ASN A 387 -18.86 -3.54 12.58
N LEU A 388 -18.07 -4.29 13.36
CA LEU A 388 -16.75 -4.75 12.92
C LEU A 388 -16.86 -6.05 12.10
N PHE A 389 -17.81 -6.06 11.18
CA PHE A 389 -18.04 -7.10 10.19
C PHE A 389 -18.18 -6.44 8.83
N THR A 390 -17.72 -7.08 7.76
CA THR A 390 -17.96 -6.53 6.43
C THR A 390 -19.37 -6.91 5.95
N ASN A 391 -20.15 -5.92 5.52
CA ASN A 391 -21.45 -6.13 4.90
C ASN A 391 -21.24 -6.76 3.52
N ASN A 392 -21.39 -8.08 3.40
CA ASN A 392 -21.51 -8.69 2.08
C ASN A 392 -22.79 -9.51 1.93
N ASN A 393 -23.65 -9.01 1.05
CA ASN A 393 -24.89 -9.62 0.55
C ASN A 393 -24.64 -10.91 -0.27
N ASN A 394 -23.50 -11.59 -0.10
CA ASN A 394 -23.18 -12.84 -0.78
C ASN A 394 -23.13 -13.98 0.22
N SER A 395 -24.15 -14.83 0.13
CA SER A 395 -24.28 -16.11 0.79
C SER A 395 -22.96 -16.92 0.78
N ASN A 396 -22.53 -17.31 1.99
CA ASN A 396 -21.85 -18.57 2.33
C ASN A 396 -20.33 -18.61 2.62
N LYS A 397 -19.65 -17.49 2.96
CA LYS A 397 -18.35 -17.52 3.66
C LYS A 397 -18.35 -16.53 4.83
N PRO A 398 -17.86 -16.90 6.05
CA PRO A 398 -17.65 -15.93 7.12
C PRO A 398 -16.53 -14.96 6.71
N ILE A 399 -16.75 -13.66 6.87
CA ILE A 399 -15.73 -12.62 6.72
C ILE A 399 -15.32 -12.17 8.11
N THR A 400 -14.03 -12.32 8.41
CA THR A 400 -13.39 -11.97 9.68
C THR A 400 -12.77 -10.58 9.61
N SER A 401 -13.08 -9.70 10.56
CA SER A 401 -12.33 -8.46 10.78
C SER A 401 -11.41 -8.63 11.98
N ASN A 402 -10.11 -8.48 11.77
CA ASN A 402 -9.12 -8.49 12.84
C ASN A 402 -8.72 -7.04 13.15
N VAL A 403 -8.73 -6.68 14.43
CA VAL A 403 -8.33 -5.34 14.88
C VAL A 403 -7.22 -5.48 15.90
N GLU A 404 -6.01 -5.03 15.54
CA GLU A 404 -4.81 -5.13 16.36
C GLU A 404 -4.26 -3.73 16.65
N SER A 405 -4.38 -3.27 17.90
CA SER A 405 -3.80 -2.00 18.36
C SER A 405 -2.63 -2.23 19.31
N ASN A 406 -1.52 -1.53 19.05
CA ASN A 406 -0.31 -1.56 19.87
C ASN A 406 -0.35 -0.61 21.07
N ASN A 407 -1.35 0.25 21.22
CA ASN A 407 -1.48 1.15 22.37
C ASN A 407 -2.91 1.16 22.92
N HIS A 408 -3.86 1.72 22.17
CA HIS A 408 -5.25 1.84 22.61
C HIS A 408 -6.24 1.48 21.50
N LEU A 409 -7.27 0.71 21.85
CA LEU A 409 -8.45 0.49 21.02
C LEU A 409 -9.63 1.23 21.66
N VAL A 410 -10.07 2.33 21.05
CA VAL A 410 -11.27 3.06 21.47
C VAL A 410 -12.41 2.74 20.51
N LEU A 411 -13.52 2.22 21.04
CA LEU A 411 -14.73 1.97 20.27
C LEU A 411 -15.84 2.87 20.80
N ILE A 412 -16.29 3.82 19.99
CA ILE A 412 -17.35 4.76 20.36
C ILE A 412 -18.48 4.67 19.33
N ALA A 413 -19.66 4.22 19.78
CA ALA A 413 -20.86 4.08 18.95
C ALA A 413 -22.08 4.73 19.60
N GLY A 414 -22.93 5.34 18.76
CA GLY A 414 -24.19 5.95 19.21
C GLY A 414 -25.31 4.93 19.42
N GLY A 415 -25.17 3.76 18.79
CA GLY A 415 -26.00 2.57 18.95
C GLY A 415 -25.18 1.39 19.53
N ASP A 416 -25.26 0.23 18.89
CA ASP A 416 -24.59 -1.00 19.33
C ASP A 416 -23.13 -1.07 18.88
N VAL A 417 -22.28 -1.80 19.60
CA VAL A 417 -20.95 -2.23 19.11
C VAL A 417 -20.98 -3.74 18.92
N ASN A 418 -20.97 -4.20 17.67
CA ASN A 418 -21.06 -5.60 17.32
C ASN A 418 -19.72 -6.11 16.78
N PHE A 419 -19.24 -7.20 17.37
CA PHE A 419 -18.10 -7.99 16.88
C PHE A 419 -18.57 -9.38 16.52
N GLY A 420 -17.94 -10.02 15.55
CA GLY A 420 -18.20 -11.45 15.41
C GLY A 420 -17.32 -12.20 14.46
N ASP A 421 -16.03 -12.02 14.68
CA ASP A 421 -15.15 -13.15 14.98
C ASP A 421 -13.99 -12.67 15.91
N ASP A 422 -12.87 -13.41 15.99
CA ASP A 422 -11.81 -13.27 17.01
C ASP A 422 -11.24 -11.85 17.16
N LEU A 423 -11.51 -11.22 18.31
CA LEU A 423 -10.90 -9.94 18.72
C LEU A 423 -9.65 -10.23 19.56
N VAL A 424 -8.46 -9.92 19.03
CA VAL A 424 -7.17 -10.08 19.74
C VAL A 424 -6.69 -8.71 20.20
N ILE A 425 -6.79 -8.45 21.50
CA ILE A 425 -6.36 -7.18 22.10
C ILE A 425 -5.20 -7.43 23.05
N THR A 426 -4.05 -6.83 22.75
CA THR A 426 -2.82 -6.96 23.54
C THR A 426 -2.62 -5.84 24.57
N GLN A 427 -3.45 -4.78 24.57
CA GLN A 427 -3.38 -3.61 25.47
C GLN A 427 -4.76 -3.14 25.99
N ALA A 428 -4.88 -1.93 26.56
CA ALA A 428 -6.14 -1.47 27.16
C ALA A 428 -7.21 -1.11 26.11
N ILE A 429 -8.44 -1.61 26.29
CA ILE A 429 -9.62 -1.25 25.50
C ILE A 429 -10.55 -0.32 26.31
N ASP A 430 -11.08 0.73 25.66
CA ASP A 430 -12.26 1.46 26.13
C ASP A 430 -13.40 1.32 25.11
N ILE A 431 -14.51 0.73 25.54
CA ILE A 431 -15.75 0.65 24.75
C ILE A 431 -16.77 1.61 25.36
N LEU A 432 -17.34 2.49 24.53
CA LEU A 432 -18.44 3.38 24.86
C LEU A 432 -19.58 3.20 23.83
N ALA A 433 -20.56 2.36 24.16
CA ALA A 433 -21.75 2.12 23.36
C ALA A 433 -22.95 2.93 23.87
N GLY A 434 -23.78 3.44 22.95
CA GLY A 434 -24.99 4.18 23.26
C GLY A 434 -26.14 3.28 23.72
N LEU A 435 -26.22 2.06 23.17
CA LEU A 435 -27.19 1.01 23.47
C LEU A 435 -26.50 -0.23 24.05
N ASP A 436 -26.18 -1.25 23.25
CA ASP A 436 -25.56 -2.51 23.69
C ASP A 436 -24.12 -2.69 23.16
N ALA A 437 -23.30 -3.49 23.85
CA ALA A 437 -22.01 -3.96 23.34
C ALA A 437 -22.03 -5.49 23.25
N VAL A 438 -22.11 -6.03 22.04
CA VAL A 438 -22.37 -7.44 21.78
C VAL A 438 -21.14 -8.07 21.11
N ALA A 439 -20.45 -8.94 21.84
CA ALA A 439 -19.34 -9.74 21.31
C ALA A 439 -19.80 -11.18 21.05
N GLN A 440 -20.04 -11.55 19.79
CA GLN A 440 -20.40 -12.92 19.39
C GLN A 440 -19.23 -13.61 18.69
N GLY A 441 -18.20 -14.04 19.44
CA GLY A 441 -17.03 -14.72 18.89
C GLY A 441 -16.87 -16.17 19.37
N ARG A 442 -16.28 -17.04 18.54
CA ARG A 442 -15.99 -18.44 18.86
C ARG A 442 -14.82 -18.60 19.86
N SER A 443 -13.92 -17.61 19.97
CA SER A 443 -12.79 -17.57 20.92
C SER A 443 -12.24 -16.13 21.12
N GLY A 444 -13.02 -15.22 21.70
CA GLY A 444 -12.51 -13.87 22.06
C GLY A 444 -11.69 -13.89 23.36
N ASN A 445 -10.41 -13.51 23.32
CA ASN A 445 -9.59 -13.23 24.52
C ASN A 445 -9.47 -11.72 24.72
N VAL A 446 -10.29 -11.15 25.61
CA VAL A 446 -10.13 -9.76 26.08
C VAL A 446 -9.24 -9.76 27.32
N THR A 447 -7.96 -9.43 27.15
CA THR A 447 -7.00 -9.29 28.24
C THR A 447 -6.71 -7.82 28.55
N GLY A 448 -7.35 -7.28 29.59
CA GLY A 448 -7.14 -5.92 30.09
C GLY A 448 -7.96 -4.83 29.37
N GLY A 449 -8.57 -3.93 30.13
CA GLY A 449 -9.40 -2.83 29.62
C GLY A 449 -10.52 -2.41 30.58
N VAL A 450 -11.18 -1.30 30.31
CA VAL A 450 -12.37 -0.83 31.06
C VAL A 450 -13.55 -0.76 30.08
N ILE A 451 -14.52 -1.65 30.22
CA ILE A 451 -15.78 -1.58 29.47
C ILE A 451 -16.72 -0.61 30.20
N ARG A 452 -17.22 0.43 29.51
CA ARG A 452 -18.21 1.37 30.04
C ARG A 452 -19.43 1.44 29.10
N ALA A 453 -20.53 0.81 29.47
CA ALA A 453 -21.79 0.91 28.72
C ALA A 453 -22.97 1.31 29.62
N ASN A 454 -24.02 1.85 29.01
CA ASN A 454 -25.25 2.24 29.71
C ASN A 454 -26.07 1.02 30.14
N ASP A 455 -26.13 -0.01 29.29
CA ASP A 455 -26.56 -1.38 29.57
C ASP A 455 -25.51 -2.35 28.98
N ILE A 456 -25.31 -3.51 29.60
CA ILE A 456 -24.33 -4.53 29.15
C ILE A 456 -25.07 -5.85 28.96
N ASP A 457 -25.38 -6.22 27.72
CA ASP A 457 -25.84 -7.57 27.36
C ASP A 457 -24.70 -8.37 26.69
N ILE A 458 -23.94 -9.11 27.50
CA ILE A 458 -22.90 -10.03 26.98
C ILE A 458 -23.56 -11.37 26.64
N GLY A 459 -23.96 -11.54 25.38
CA GLY A 459 -24.42 -12.82 24.84
C GLY A 459 -23.29 -13.63 24.21
N ILE A 460 -22.86 -14.74 24.84
CA ILE A 460 -21.93 -15.71 24.22
C ILE A 460 -22.75 -16.90 23.68
N ASP A 461 -22.79 -17.10 22.36
CA ASP A 461 -23.36 -18.30 21.72
C ASP A 461 -22.29 -19.40 21.61
N ALA A 462 -22.19 -20.26 22.63
CA ALA A 462 -21.25 -21.38 22.65
C ALA A 462 -21.72 -22.55 21.75
N ARG A 463 -21.66 -22.39 20.43
CA ARG A 463 -21.87 -23.52 19.49
C ARG A 463 -20.57 -24.24 19.19
N GLY A 464 -19.95 -24.86 20.20
CA GLY A 464 -18.71 -25.58 19.94
C GLY A 464 -17.98 -26.15 21.14
N GLY A 465 -18.65 -26.75 22.13
CA GLY A 465 -18.03 -27.71 23.07
C GLY A 465 -16.88 -27.24 23.99
N GLU A 466 -16.32 -26.06 23.78
CA GLU A 466 -15.33 -25.44 24.66
C GLU A 466 -15.99 -24.39 25.53
N ASN A 467 -15.69 -24.44 26.83
CA ASN A 467 -16.36 -23.67 27.86
C ASN A 467 -15.75 -22.25 27.91
N PRO A 468 -16.49 -21.18 27.61
CA PRO A 468 -15.95 -19.82 27.70
C PRO A 468 -15.65 -19.46 29.16
N ALA A 469 -14.44 -18.97 29.44
CA ALA A 469 -14.04 -18.45 30.74
C ALA A 469 -14.35 -16.94 30.80
N PHE A 470 -15.23 -16.52 31.72
CA PHE A 470 -15.53 -15.10 31.96
C PHE A 470 -14.63 -14.52 33.07
N ASP A 471 -14.52 -13.17 33.20
CA ASP A 471 -13.97 -12.42 34.37
C ASP A 471 -14.97 -11.43 35.00
N GLY A 472 -15.14 -11.45 36.33
CA GLY A 472 -15.85 -10.43 37.13
C GLY A 472 -17.34 -10.68 37.48
N ALA A 473 -17.72 -10.38 38.73
CA ALA A 473 -19.12 -10.23 39.17
C ALA A 473 -19.48 -8.74 39.28
N PRO A 474 -20.68 -8.30 38.84
CA PRO A 474 -21.03 -6.88 38.84
C PRO A 474 -21.28 -6.35 40.25
N ALA A 475 -20.64 -5.21 40.57
CA ALA A 475 -21.07 -4.35 41.68
C ALA A 475 -22.03 -3.28 41.13
N GLY A 476 -23.27 -3.69 40.83
CA GLY A 476 -24.31 -2.79 40.35
C GLY A 476 -25.57 -3.56 39.96
N SER A 477 -26.74 -3.05 40.33
CA SER A 477 -28.04 -3.71 40.12
C SER A 477 -28.53 -3.62 38.67
N GLY A 478 -27.80 -4.22 37.74
CA GLY A 478 -28.25 -4.57 36.40
C GLY A 478 -28.54 -6.08 36.32
N LEU A 479 -29.61 -6.48 35.65
CA LEU A 479 -30.03 -7.88 35.52
C LEU A 479 -29.10 -8.65 34.57
N ALA A 480 -27.97 -9.16 35.08
CA ALA A 480 -27.18 -10.16 34.34
C ALA A 480 -27.92 -11.51 34.32
N ARG A 481 -28.40 -11.95 33.15
CA ARG A 481 -28.94 -13.30 32.95
C ARG A 481 -27.80 -14.25 32.58
N THR A 482 -27.40 -15.13 33.50
CA THR A 482 -26.40 -16.18 33.25
C THR A 482 -27.06 -17.56 33.32
N SER A 483 -26.72 -18.46 32.40
CA SER A 483 -27.03 -19.89 32.50
C SER A 483 -25.75 -20.72 32.68
N THR A 484 -25.60 -21.25 33.91
CA THR A 484 -24.79 -22.40 34.39
C THR A 484 -23.28 -22.27 34.73
N SER A 485 -23.05 -22.32 36.05
CA SER A 485 -22.01 -22.90 36.94
C SER A 485 -20.55 -23.20 36.51
N SER A 486 -19.62 -22.42 37.09
CA SER A 486 -18.45 -22.80 37.92
C SER A 486 -17.17 -22.00 37.56
N SER A 487 -16.47 -21.51 38.58
CA SER A 487 -15.63 -20.30 38.54
C SER A 487 -14.15 -20.56 38.79
N ASN A 488 -13.26 -19.88 38.04
CA ASN A 488 -11.86 -19.55 38.41
C ASN A 488 -11.42 -18.29 37.62
N TYR A 489 -10.83 -17.27 38.29
CA TYR A 489 -10.67 -15.88 37.78
C TYR A 489 -9.30 -15.24 38.12
N ARG A 490 -8.79 -14.29 37.29
CA ARG A 490 -7.77 -13.25 37.62
C ARG A 490 -7.84 -11.96 36.74
N ASN A 491 -8.07 -10.80 37.39
CA ASN A 491 -7.68 -9.40 37.08
C ASN A 491 -8.38 -8.55 35.96
N ASN A 492 -9.69 -8.28 36.02
CA ASN A 492 -10.37 -7.18 35.29
C ASN A 492 -11.27 -6.27 36.20
N ILE A 493 -11.51 -5.00 35.82
CA ILE A 493 -12.44 -4.05 36.50
C ILE A 493 -13.55 -3.60 35.52
N VAL A 494 -14.81 -3.88 35.86
CA VAL A 494 -16.01 -3.42 35.11
C VAL A 494 -16.67 -2.28 35.89
N ALA A 495 -16.88 -1.12 35.27
CA ALA A 495 -17.55 0.04 35.89
C ALA A 495 -18.87 0.35 35.16
N VAL A 496 -20.00 0.05 35.82
CA VAL A 496 -21.35 0.32 35.29
C VAL A 496 -21.83 1.68 35.80
N GLY A 497 -22.12 2.61 34.89
CA GLY A 497 -22.50 3.99 35.22
C GLY A 497 -24.01 4.18 35.34
N GLY A 498 -24.59 3.90 36.51
CA GLY A 498 -26.00 4.19 36.82
C GLY A 498 -26.17 5.15 38.01
N ASN A 499 -27.11 6.09 37.91
CA ASN A 499 -27.40 7.07 38.97
C ASN A 499 -27.79 6.39 40.31
N LEU A 500 -27.05 6.70 41.37
CA LEU A 500 -27.25 6.20 42.73
C LEU A 500 -28.54 6.75 43.35
N SER A 501 -29.60 5.94 43.47
CA SER A 501 -30.71 6.23 44.39
C SER A 501 -30.71 5.26 45.57
N ASN A 502 -30.52 5.82 46.76
CA ASN A 502 -30.33 5.08 48.01
C ASN A 502 -31.68 4.56 48.52
N ARG A 503 -31.90 3.24 48.55
CA ARG A 503 -32.99 2.63 49.35
C ARG A 503 -32.46 1.57 50.31
N SER A 504 -32.43 2.00 51.57
CA SER A 504 -32.30 1.27 52.84
C SER A 504 -32.83 -0.19 52.84
N ILE A 505 -31.98 -1.11 53.29
CA ILE A 505 -32.31 -2.50 53.68
C ILE A 505 -32.82 -2.55 55.14
N ARG A 506 -33.87 -3.34 55.39
CA ARG A 506 -34.16 -4.21 56.58
C ARG A 506 -35.61 -4.73 56.44
N ARG A 507 -35.96 -6.00 56.60
CA ARG A 507 -35.29 -7.25 57.02
C ARG A 507 -35.72 -8.38 56.09
#